data_AF-T1IXI6-F1
#
_entry.id   AF-T1IXI6-F1
#
_cell.length_a   1.000
_cell.length_b   1.000
_cell.length_c   1.000
_cell.angle_alpha   90.00
_cell.angle_beta   90.00
_cell.angle_gamma   90.00
#
_symmetry.space_group_name_H-M   'P 1'
#
loop_
_entity.id
_entity.type
_entity.pdbx_description
1 polymer ?
#
loop_
_entity_poly.entity_id
_entity_poly.type
_entity_poly.pdbx_seq_one_letter_code
_entity_poly.pdbx_strand_id
1 'polypeptide(L)'
;MQYRGQHTVLSLYWNTTEVSYGSKSFFLYGDTFKHVHDGIIIAEDAFVGYSTKYRIYAKEFKNLNLPPNPCASPEEVVTCINNCIEKQLLKNVTCRFPFINSTLLDECISIKQTVISFWKAWDTIINIAKHSYGCHCKRKCNESGVHFVGSNLSQSEKSLSRARF
;
A
#
# COMPACT_ATOMS: atom_id res chain seq x y z
N MET A 1 9.26 -10.59 23.61
CA MET A 1 8.20 -11.36 24.34
C MET A 1 7.31 -12.05 23.31
N GLN A 2 7.09 -13.36 23.44
CA GLN A 2 6.08 -14.08 22.63
C GLN A 2 4.69 -13.79 23.21
N TYR A 3 3.76 -13.30 22.38
CA TYR A 3 2.35 -13.12 22.74
C TYR A 3 1.70 -14.48 23.03
N ARG A 4 0.97 -14.61 24.14
CA ARG A 4 0.34 -15.86 24.63
C ARG A 4 -1.20 -15.80 24.73
N GLY A 5 -1.85 -14.82 24.09
CA GLY A 5 -3.31 -14.69 24.07
C GLY A 5 -4.01 -15.61 23.06
N GLN A 6 -5.34 -15.73 23.16
CA GLN A 6 -6.15 -16.42 22.15
C GLN A 6 -6.02 -15.72 20.80
N HIS A 7 -5.86 -16.52 19.72
CA HIS A 7 -5.80 -16.00 18.36
C HIS A 7 -7.19 -16.04 17.73
N THR A 8 -7.63 -14.90 17.18
CA THR A 8 -8.73 -14.88 16.21
C THR A 8 -8.15 -15.16 14.84
N VAL A 9 -8.69 -16.17 14.15
CA VAL A 9 -8.26 -16.54 12.81
C VAL A 9 -9.30 -16.07 11.81
N LEU A 10 -8.88 -15.29 10.82
CA LEU A 10 -9.65 -14.97 9.64
C LEU A 10 -9.11 -15.81 8.48
N SER A 11 -9.98 -16.54 7.78
CA SER A 11 -9.63 -17.30 6.58
C SER A 11 -10.32 -16.69 5.38
N LEU A 12 -9.53 -16.23 4.42
CA LEU A 12 -10.00 -15.66 3.16
C LEU A 12 -9.69 -16.65 2.04
N TYR A 13 -10.71 -16.96 1.24
CA TYR A 13 -10.58 -17.83 0.08
C TYR A 13 -10.85 -17.01 -1.18
N TRP A 14 -9.83 -16.89 -2.02
CA TRP A 14 -9.97 -16.20 -3.30
C TRP A 14 -10.17 -17.23 -4.41
N ASN A 15 -11.39 -17.30 -4.95
CA ASN A 15 -11.65 -18.13 -6.12
C ASN A 15 -11.35 -17.31 -7.39
N THR A 16 -10.34 -17.73 -8.17
CA THR A 16 -10.02 -17.12 -9.46
C THR A 16 -10.32 -18.12 -10.56
N THR A 17 -11.14 -17.70 -11.52
CA THR A 17 -11.47 -18.48 -12.72
C THR A 17 -10.33 -18.48 -13.74
N GLU A 18 -9.46 -17.47 -13.67
CA GLU A 18 -8.30 -17.37 -14.54
C GLU A 18 -7.13 -18.14 -13.92
N VAL A 19 -6.52 -19.01 -14.74
CA VAL A 19 -5.24 -19.67 -14.47
C VAL A 19 -4.12 -18.63 -14.63
N SER A 20 -4.14 -17.61 -13.78
CA SER A 20 -3.10 -16.60 -13.69
C SER A 20 -2.05 -17.13 -12.72
N TYR A 21 -0.85 -17.43 -13.26
CA TYR A 21 0.36 -17.45 -12.44
C TYR A 21 0.64 -16.02 -11.99
N GLY A 22 0.73 -15.77 -10.68
CA GLY A 22 0.99 -14.42 -10.17
C GLY A 22 0.74 -14.26 -8.67
N SER A 23 0.96 -13.04 -8.19
CA SER A 23 0.56 -12.58 -6.87
C SER A 23 -0.70 -11.71 -6.95
N LYS A 24 -1.48 -11.72 -5.88
CA LYS A 24 -2.51 -10.74 -5.60
C LYS A 24 -2.04 -9.95 -4.39
N SER A 25 -1.97 -8.63 -4.52
CA SER A 25 -1.58 -7.76 -3.42
C SER A 25 -2.81 -7.38 -2.60
N PHE A 26 -2.67 -7.35 -1.28
CA PHE A 26 -3.71 -6.90 -0.35
C PHE A 26 -3.07 -6.03 0.74
N PHE A 27 -3.83 -5.16 1.37
CA PHE A 27 -3.37 -4.38 2.51
C PHE A 27 -4.50 -4.24 3.53
N LEU A 28 -4.14 -4.01 4.79
CA LEU A 28 -5.10 -3.71 5.84
C LEU A 28 -4.95 -2.24 6.24
N TYR A 29 -6.09 -1.56 6.35
CA TYR A 29 -6.15 -0.19 6.83
C TYR A 29 -7.32 -0.03 7.80
N GLY A 30 -7.22 0.95 8.69
CA GLY A 30 -8.35 1.34 9.55
C GLY A 30 -9.23 2.37 8.85
N ASP A 31 -10.49 2.47 9.27
CA ASP A 31 -11.50 3.36 8.66
C ASP A 31 -11.22 4.87 8.86
N THR A 32 -10.14 5.22 9.55
CA THR A 32 -9.87 6.59 10.00
C THR A 32 -9.40 7.51 8.88
N PHE A 33 -8.78 7.02 7.80
CA PHE A 33 -8.37 7.88 6.68
C PHE A 33 -8.25 7.12 5.35
N LYS A 34 -8.46 7.86 4.25
CA LYS A 34 -8.31 7.35 2.88
C LYS A 34 -6.82 7.27 2.52
N HIS A 35 -6.30 6.05 2.40
CA HIS A 35 -4.99 5.81 1.82
C HIS A 35 -5.10 5.89 0.29
N VAL A 36 -4.57 6.97 -0.30
CA VAL A 36 -4.61 7.16 -1.76
C VAL A 36 -3.34 6.61 -2.42
N HIS A 37 -2.17 6.92 -1.86
CA HIS A 37 -0.87 6.52 -2.42
C HIS A 37 -0.12 5.50 -1.56
N ASP A 38 -0.44 5.43 -0.26
CA ASP A 38 0.31 4.58 0.70
C ASP A 38 0.06 3.09 0.50
N GLY A 39 -1.04 2.71 -0.16
CA GLY A 39 -1.44 1.32 -0.35
C GLY A 39 -0.35 0.46 -0.98
N ILE A 40 0.44 1.02 -1.90
CA ILE A 40 1.56 0.32 -2.56
C ILE A 40 2.69 0.01 -1.58
N ILE A 41 2.90 0.87 -0.57
CA ILE A 41 3.98 0.74 0.41
C ILE A 41 3.64 -0.33 1.44
N ILE A 42 2.36 -0.46 1.78
CA ILE A 42 1.87 -1.34 2.86
C ILE A 42 1.18 -2.61 2.35
N ALA A 43 1.22 -2.84 1.04
CA ALA A 43 0.65 -4.03 0.45
C ALA A 43 1.53 -5.26 0.68
N GLU A 44 0.87 -6.36 0.95
CA GLU A 44 1.44 -7.70 1.08
C GLU A 44 0.99 -8.54 -0.12
N ASP A 45 1.86 -9.44 -0.58
CA ASP A 45 1.57 -10.30 -1.73
C ASP A 45 1.14 -11.70 -1.31
N ALA A 46 -0.03 -12.12 -1.80
CA ALA A 46 -0.51 -13.50 -1.72
C ALA A 46 -0.34 -14.21 -3.07
N PHE A 47 0.38 -15.33 -3.10
CA PHE A 47 0.63 -16.08 -4.33
C PHE A 47 -0.54 -17.00 -4.68
N VAL A 48 -0.98 -16.95 -5.94
CA VAL A 48 -2.07 -17.81 -6.43
C VAL A 48 -1.65 -19.28 -6.37
N GLY A 49 -2.49 -20.13 -5.78
CA GLY A 49 -2.22 -21.57 -5.60
C GLY A 49 -1.43 -21.94 -4.35
N TYR A 50 -0.99 -20.95 -3.56
CA TYR A 50 -0.33 -21.15 -2.28
C TYR A 50 -1.26 -20.77 -1.13
N SER A 51 -1.12 -21.48 -0.02
CA SER A 51 -1.72 -21.05 1.24
C SER A 51 -0.70 -20.19 1.97
N THR A 52 -0.96 -18.88 2.06
CA THR A 52 -0.14 -17.97 2.86
C THR A 52 -0.80 -17.71 4.21
N LYS A 53 -0.02 -17.78 5.28
CA LYS A 53 -0.48 -17.48 6.64
C LYS A 53 0.26 -16.25 7.16
N TYR A 54 -0.50 -15.22 7.47
CA TYR A 54 0.01 -14.00 8.08
C TYR A 54 -0.38 -13.95 9.55
N ARG A 55 0.60 -13.68 10.41
CA ARG A 55 0.33 -13.21 11.76
C ARG A 55 0.25 -11.70 11.74
N ILE A 56 -0.91 -11.18 12.09
CA ILE A 56 -1.18 -9.75 12.13
C ILE A 56 -1.10 -9.29 13.59
N TYR A 57 -0.42 -8.18 13.85
CA TYR A 57 -0.49 -7.50 15.13
C TYR A 57 -0.63 -5.99 14.93
N ALA A 58 -1.47 -5.39 15.76
CA ALA A 58 -1.57 -3.94 15.88
C ALA A 58 -0.48 -3.43 16.82
N LYS A 59 0.16 -2.34 16.46
CA LYS A 59 1.03 -1.55 17.33
C LYS A 59 0.51 -0.13 17.40
N GLU A 60 0.60 0.45 18.58
CA GLU A 60 0.31 1.86 18.80
C GLU A 60 1.57 2.54 19.32
N PHE A 61 1.90 3.68 18.73
CA PHE A 61 3.01 4.53 19.12
C PHE A 61 2.45 5.91 19.48
N LYS A 62 2.89 6.43 20.62
CA LYS A 62 2.57 7.79 21.06
C LYS A 62 3.84 8.63 21.06
N ASN A 63 3.93 9.50 20.07
CA ASN A 63 5.04 10.44 19.91
C ASN A 63 4.80 11.68 20.76
N LEU A 64 5.83 12.10 21.51
CA LEU A 64 5.78 13.33 22.29
C LEU A 64 5.85 14.55 21.36
N ASN A 65 4.94 15.50 21.54
CA ASN A 65 4.96 16.77 20.83
C ASN A 65 5.96 17.73 21.50
N LEU A 66 7.20 17.75 21.00
CA LEU A 66 8.27 18.58 21.55
C LEU A 66 8.68 19.66 20.54
N PRO A 67 9.10 20.88 20.97
CA PRO A 67 9.58 21.91 20.06
C PRO A 67 10.63 21.45 19.03
N PRO A 68 11.66 20.66 19.38
CA PRO A 68 12.62 20.16 18.39
C PRO A 68 12.08 19.04 17.47
N ASN A 69 10.97 18.40 17.83
CA ASN A 69 10.39 17.30 17.08
C ASN A 69 8.85 17.32 17.16
N PRO A 70 8.21 18.31 16.51
CA PRO A 70 6.78 18.51 16.60
C PRO A 70 6.04 17.35 15.91
N CYS A 71 4.88 17.03 16.44
CA CYS A 71 3.97 16.07 15.81
C CYS A 71 2.62 16.73 15.53
N ALA A 72 1.83 16.10 14.66
CA ALA A 72 0.49 16.52 14.31
C ALA A 72 -0.51 15.37 14.38
N SER A 73 -1.80 15.67 14.19
CA SER A 73 -2.82 14.62 14.11
C SER A 73 -2.57 13.73 12.88
N PRO A 74 -3.00 12.46 12.90
CA PRO A 74 -2.86 11.56 11.76
C PRO A 74 -3.38 12.15 10.44
N GLU A 75 -4.51 12.85 10.50
CA GLU A 75 -5.19 13.44 9.35
C GLU A 75 -4.37 14.58 8.72
N GLU A 76 -3.79 15.47 9.55
CA GLU A 76 -2.91 16.56 9.09
C GLU A 76 -1.68 15.99 8.38
N VAL A 77 -1.07 14.95 8.95
CA VAL A 77 0.14 14.32 8.40
C VAL A 77 -0.15 13.62 7.07
N VAL A 78 -1.21 12.81 7.01
CA VAL A 78 -1.61 12.10 5.78
C VAL A 78 -1.98 13.08 4.67
N THR A 79 -2.74 14.14 5.00
CA THR A 79 -3.08 15.20 4.04
C THR A 79 -1.83 15.91 3.52
N CYS A 80 -0.87 16.22 4.40
CA CYS A 80 0.41 16.81 4.01
C CYS A 80 1.18 15.91 3.04
N ILE A 81 1.30 14.62 3.35
CA ILE A 81 2.03 13.65 2.54
C ILE A 81 1.36 13.49 1.17
N ASN A 82 0.04 13.29 1.12
CA ASN A 82 -0.72 13.17 -0.14
C ASN A 82 -0.55 14.41 -1.02
N ASN A 83 -0.76 15.60 -0.47
CA ASN A 83 -0.59 16.85 -1.21
C ASN A 83 0.84 17.02 -1.74
N CYS A 84 1.84 16.56 -0.98
CA CYS A 84 3.22 16.60 -1.42
C CYS A 84 3.48 15.63 -2.58
N ILE A 85 3.01 14.39 -2.48
CA ILE A 85 3.14 13.37 -3.52
C ILE A 85 2.45 13.84 -4.80
N GLU A 86 1.23 14.37 -4.69
CA GLU A 86 0.50 14.95 -5.83
C GLU A 86 1.32 16.07 -6.48
N LYS A 87 1.88 17.00 -5.71
CA LYS A 87 2.76 18.05 -6.25
C LYS A 87 3.99 17.48 -6.96
N GLN A 88 4.59 16.41 -6.44
CA GLN A 88 5.73 15.76 -7.10
C GLN A 88 5.33 15.05 -8.39
N LEU A 89 4.22 14.32 -8.37
CA LEU A 89 3.65 13.68 -9.55
C LEU A 89 3.37 14.72 -10.63
N LEU A 90 2.70 15.82 -10.30
CA LEU A 90 2.37 16.91 -11.23
C LEU A 90 3.60 17.61 -11.82
N LYS A 91 4.71 17.68 -11.08
CA LYS A 91 5.98 18.23 -11.58
C LYS A 91 6.65 17.31 -12.60
N ASN A 92 6.49 16.00 -12.43
CA ASN A 92 7.25 15.01 -13.20
C ASN A 92 6.47 14.53 -14.44
N VAL A 93 5.16 14.32 -14.33
CA VAL A 93 4.36 13.79 -15.44
C VAL A 93 3.99 14.89 -16.45
N THR A 94 3.89 14.51 -17.72
CA THR A 94 3.58 15.46 -18.81
C THR A 94 2.12 15.42 -19.26
N CYS A 95 1.39 14.36 -18.88
CA CYS A 95 -0.02 14.19 -19.17
C CYS A 95 -0.72 13.42 -18.04
N ARG A 96 -2.04 13.51 -17.98
CA ARG A 96 -2.89 12.98 -16.91
C ARG A 96 -3.19 11.50 -17.10
N PHE A 97 -3.04 10.74 -16.02
CA PHE A 97 -3.56 9.37 -15.91
C PHE A 97 -4.94 9.34 -15.25
N PRO A 98 -5.77 8.30 -15.50
CA PRO A 98 -7.10 8.17 -14.88
C PRO A 98 -7.08 8.15 -13.34
N PHE A 99 -5.97 7.74 -12.73
CA PHE A 99 -5.79 7.70 -11.27
C PHE A 99 -5.18 8.98 -10.69
N ILE A 100 -4.77 9.95 -11.52
CA ILE A 100 -4.28 11.26 -11.08
C ILE A 100 -5.43 12.27 -11.26
N ASN A 101 -6.10 12.60 -10.15
CA ASN A 101 -7.21 13.55 -10.17
C ASN A 101 -6.68 15.00 -10.21
N SER A 102 -6.26 15.43 -11.40
CA SER A 102 -5.77 16.80 -11.63
C SER A 102 -6.44 17.43 -12.84
N THR A 103 -6.80 18.71 -12.71
CA THR A 103 -7.29 19.54 -13.82
C THR A 103 -6.16 20.32 -14.50
N LEU A 104 -4.94 20.28 -13.96
CA LEU A 104 -3.80 21.04 -14.47
C LEU A 104 -3.08 20.34 -15.63
N LEU A 105 -3.41 19.08 -15.91
CA LEU A 105 -2.77 18.27 -16.95
C LEU A 105 -3.81 17.79 -17.94
N ASP A 106 -3.49 17.90 -19.22
CA ASP A 106 -4.28 17.32 -20.31
C ASP A 106 -4.14 15.80 -20.35
N GLU A 107 -5.13 15.12 -20.91
CA GLU A 107 -5.12 13.67 -21.08
C GLU A 107 -4.01 13.22 -22.04
N CYS A 108 -3.45 12.04 -21.78
CA CYS A 108 -2.42 11.47 -22.65
C CYS A 108 -3.03 11.07 -24.01
N ILE A 109 -2.64 11.76 -25.09
CA ILE A 109 -3.20 11.56 -26.44
C ILE A 109 -2.51 10.42 -27.19
N SER A 110 -1.24 10.14 -26.85
CA SER A 110 -0.43 9.14 -27.55
C SER A 110 0.14 8.06 -26.61
N ILE A 111 0.36 6.86 -27.16
CA ILE A 111 1.04 5.77 -26.44
C ILE A 111 2.42 6.21 -25.97
N LYS A 112 3.18 6.95 -26.79
CA LYS A 112 4.51 7.44 -26.44
C LYS A 112 4.47 8.36 -25.20
N GLN A 113 3.56 9.33 -25.16
CA GLN A 113 3.38 10.21 -24.00
C GLN A 113 2.93 9.45 -22.76
N THR A 114 2.03 8.48 -22.95
CA THR A 114 1.53 7.59 -21.89
C THR A 114 2.68 6.82 -21.26
N VAL A 115 3.52 6.15 -22.05
CA VAL A 115 4.65 5.38 -21.55
C VAL A 115 5.66 6.27 -20.82
N ILE A 116 6.01 7.42 -21.38
CA ILE A 116 6.96 8.35 -20.74
C ILE A 116 6.41 8.87 -19.41
N SER A 117 5.16 9.32 -19.38
CA SER A 117 4.53 9.82 -18.15
C SER A 117 4.38 8.71 -17.11
N PHE A 118 4.13 7.48 -17.56
CA PHE A 118 3.95 6.32 -16.68
C PHE A 118 5.24 6.02 -15.94
N TRP A 119 6.36 5.93 -16.65
CA TRP A 119 7.66 5.69 -16.02
C TRP A 119 8.05 6.78 -15.03
N LYS A 120 7.71 8.05 -15.31
CA LYS A 120 7.94 9.15 -14.36
C LYS A 120 7.03 9.09 -13.13
N ALA A 121 5.76 8.75 -13.32
CA ALA A 121 4.82 8.53 -12.22
C ALA A 121 5.29 7.35 -11.36
N TRP A 122 5.66 6.24 -12.00
CA TRP A 122 6.20 5.05 -11.36
C TRP A 122 7.45 5.37 -10.55
N ASP A 123 8.43 6.07 -11.15
CA ASP A 123 9.64 6.49 -10.45
C ASP A 123 9.33 7.34 -9.21
N THR A 124 8.35 8.25 -9.31
CA THR A 124 7.90 9.07 -8.17
C THR A 124 7.26 8.20 -7.07
N ILE A 125 6.47 7.20 -7.45
CA ILE A 125 5.77 6.29 -6.53
C ILE A 125 6.75 5.31 -5.85
N ILE A 126 7.68 4.69 -6.58
CA ILE A 126 8.64 3.77 -5.97
C ILE A 126 9.63 4.50 -5.06
N ASN A 127 9.93 5.76 -5.37
CA ASN A 127 10.79 6.61 -4.55
C ASN A 127 9.98 7.46 -3.55
N ILE A 128 8.72 7.12 -3.28
CA ILE A 128 7.85 7.91 -2.40
C ILE A 128 8.43 8.08 -1.00
N ALA A 129 9.11 7.06 -0.46
CA ALA A 129 9.80 7.18 0.82
C ALA A 129 10.88 8.27 0.75
N LYS A 130 11.71 8.27 -0.31
CA LYS A 130 12.72 9.30 -0.56
C LYS A 130 12.09 10.69 -0.73
N HIS A 131 10.99 10.80 -1.47
CA HIS A 131 10.29 12.06 -1.69
C HIS A 131 9.57 12.56 -0.44
N SER A 132 9.05 11.67 0.40
CA SER A 132 8.39 12.01 1.67
C SER A 132 9.33 12.68 2.67
N TYR A 133 10.62 12.31 2.68
CA TYR A 133 11.63 13.01 3.47
C TYR A 133 11.79 14.49 3.06
N GLY A 134 11.54 14.81 1.78
CA GLY A 134 11.56 16.18 1.27
C GLY A 134 10.27 16.99 1.49
N CYS A 135 9.20 16.36 1.99
CA CYS A 135 7.91 17.02 2.15
C CYS A 135 7.79 17.90 3.40
N HIS A 136 8.77 17.84 4.31
CA HIS A 136 8.77 18.56 5.60
C HIS A 136 7.48 18.38 6.42
N CYS A 137 6.75 17.28 6.21
CA CYS A 137 5.55 16.95 6.99
C CYS A 137 5.95 16.56 8.40
N LYS A 138 5.15 16.98 9.39
CA LYS A 138 5.31 16.54 10.78
C LYS A 138 5.07 15.02 10.88
N ARG A 139 5.60 14.39 11.93
CA ARG A 139 5.24 13.01 12.29
C ARG A 139 3.88 12.95 12.98
N LYS A 140 3.22 11.80 12.98
CA LYS A 140 1.96 11.59 13.68
C LYS A 140 2.19 11.58 15.20
N CYS A 141 1.36 12.27 15.97
CA CYS A 141 1.42 12.22 17.44
C CYS A 141 0.96 10.86 17.97
N ASN A 142 -0.07 10.28 17.37
CA ASN A 142 -0.52 8.93 17.65
C ASN A 142 -0.47 8.15 16.35
N GLU A 143 0.22 7.02 16.34
CA GLU A 143 0.37 6.18 15.17
C GLU A 143 -0.06 4.78 15.53
N SER A 144 -1.14 4.31 14.89
CA SER A 144 -1.51 2.90 14.89
C SER A 144 -1.04 2.29 13.57
N GLY A 145 -0.32 1.18 13.68
CA GLY A 145 0.22 0.43 12.56
C GLY A 145 -0.19 -1.02 12.63
N VAL A 146 -0.57 -1.59 11.48
CA VAL A 146 -0.76 -3.03 11.33
C VAL A 146 0.52 -3.60 10.75
N HIS A 147 1.05 -4.63 11.40
CA HIS A 147 2.24 -5.32 10.90
C HIS A 147 1.90 -6.76 10.58
N PHE A 148 2.39 -7.20 9.43
CA PHE A 148 2.34 -8.58 9.00
C PHE A 148 3.65 -9.27 9.32
N VAL A 149 3.55 -10.47 9.89
CA VAL A 149 4.66 -11.42 9.96
C VAL A 149 4.18 -12.65 9.20
N GLY A 150 4.69 -12.77 7.97
CA GLY A 150 4.48 -13.95 7.14
C GLY A 150 5.08 -15.18 7.81
N SER A 151 4.39 -16.31 7.69
CA SER A 151 4.91 -17.64 8.00
C SER A 151 4.97 -18.48 6.73
N ASN A 152 5.84 -19.49 6.72
CA ASN A 152 6.23 -20.29 5.55
C ASN A 152 5.11 -20.53 4.53
N LEU A 153 5.42 -20.32 3.25
CA LEU A 153 4.59 -20.70 2.12
C LEU A 153 4.54 -22.23 2.05
N SER A 154 3.36 -22.80 2.26
CA SER A 154 3.08 -24.18 1.89
C SER A 154 2.29 -24.17 0.59
N GLN A 155 2.76 -24.90 -0.42
CA GLN A 155 1.97 -25.14 -1.61
C GLN A 155 0.66 -25.78 -1.16
N SER A 156 -0.48 -25.18 -1.54
CA SER A 156 -1.74 -25.83 -1.25
C SER A 156 -1.73 -27.13 -2.07
N GLU A 157 -1.80 -28.26 -1.39
CA GLU A 157 -2.10 -29.53 -2.05
C GLU A 157 -3.50 -29.36 -2.62
N LYS A 158 -3.58 -28.81 -3.85
CA LYS A 158 -4.77 -28.98 -4.66
C LYS A 158 -4.87 -30.48 -4.86
N SER A 159 -5.71 -31.09 -4.04
CA SER A 159 -6.35 -32.36 -4.32
C SER A 159 -6.82 -32.30 -5.76
N LEU A 160 -6.04 -32.91 -6.65
CA LEU A 160 -6.48 -33.36 -7.96
C LEU A 160 -7.66 -34.31 -7.70
N SER A 161 -8.84 -33.73 -7.51
CA SER A 161 -10.09 -34.42 -7.75
C SER A 161 -10.12 -34.63 -9.26
N ARG A 162 -9.48 -35.72 -9.67
CA ARG A 162 -9.67 -36.35 -10.98
C ARG A 162 -11.17 -36.41 -11.21
N ALA A 163 -11.66 -35.59 -12.13
CA ALA A 163 -12.89 -35.90 -12.84
C ALA A 163 -12.64 -37.26 -13.51
N ARG A 164 -13.16 -38.32 -12.90
CA ARG A 164 -13.38 -39.58 -13.59
C ARG A 164 -14.56 -39.30 -14.52
N PHE A 165 -14.28 -39.19 -15.81
CA PHE A 165 -15.25 -39.49 -16.84
C PHE A 165 -15.49 -41.00 -16.86
#